data_AF-A0A958M4Q4-F1
#
_entry.id   AF-A0A958M4Q4-F1
#
_cell.length_a   1.000
_cell.length_b   1.000
_cell.length_c   1.000
_cell.angle_alpha   90.00
_cell.angle_beta   90.00
_cell.angle_gamma   90.00
#
_symmetry.space_group_name_H-M   'P 1'
#
loop_
_entity.id
_entity.type
_entity.pdbx_description
1 polymer ?
#
loop_
_entity_poly.entity_id
_entity_poly.type
_entity_poly.pdbx_seq_one_letter_code
_entity_poly.pdbx_strand_id
1 'polypeptide(L)'
;MQTLGMIGGTSWHSTIEYYKLINQMAAKIIGEQANPPLVIHSINIELMREQNREKINAKYLETSLKLQEVGAEAIVICANTPHMVYDFVQPKIEIPILHIADATGKEAKRLGLKTLGLLGNKPTMM
;
A
#
# COMPACT_ATOMS: atom_id res chain seq x y z
N MET A 1 -15.58 11.41 -3.56
CA MET A 1 -14.50 10.40 -3.69
C MET A 1 -14.29 9.76 -2.35
N GLN A 2 -13.95 8.47 -2.34
CA GLN A 2 -13.64 7.74 -1.11
C GLN A 2 -12.26 8.15 -0.57
N THR A 3 -12.12 8.21 0.76
CA THR A 3 -10.83 8.52 1.41
C THR A 3 -9.89 7.31 1.35
N LEU A 4 -8.70 7.50 0.80
CA LEU A 4 -7.70 6.43 0.72
C LEU A 4 -6.69 6.54 1.87
N GLY A 5 -6.53 5.45 2.62
CA GLY A 5 -5.49 5.28 3.63
C GLY A 5 -4.19 4.78 3.01
N MET A 6 -3.08 5.42 3.34
CA MET A 6 -1.75 5.07 2.83
C MET A 6 -0.82 4.70 3.99
N ILE A 7 -0.36 3.45 4.01
CA ILE A 7 0.71 3.00 4.93
C ILE A 7 2.05 3.22 4.21
N GLY A 8 2.77 4.25 4.64
CA GLY A 8 4.04 4.67 4.05
C GLY A 8 5.23 4.51 5.01
N GLY A 9 6.38 5.08 4.59
CA GLY A 9 7.56 5.21 5.44
C GLY A 9 8.53 4.03 5.42
N THR A 10 8.24 2.95 4.70
CA THR A 10 9.07 1.74 4.64
C THR A 10 9.60 1.40 3.23
N SER A 11 10.24 2.32 2.49
CA SER A 11 10.80 3.61 2.94
C SER A 11 9.91 4.82 2.59
N TRP A 12 10.24 5.99 3.13
CA TRP A 12 9.55 7.24 2.77
C TRP A 12 9.70 7.61 1.28
N HIS A 13 10.80 7.23 0.63
CA HIS A 13 11.04 7.55 -0.78
C HIS A 13 9.93 7.04 -1.71
N SER A 14 9.49 5.79 -1.53
CA SER A 14 8.40 5.23 -2.34
C SER A 14 7.07 5.90 -2.03
N THR A 15 6.85 6.31 -0.79
CA THR A 15 5.59 6.96 -0.36
C THR A 15 5.35 8.27 -1.13
N ILE A 16 6.42 9.03 -1.43
CA ILE A 16 6.33 10.24 -2.25
C ILE A 16 5.80 9.93 -3.65
N GLU A 17 6.33 8.90 -4.29
CA GLU A 17 5.89 8.51 -5.64
C GLU A 17 4.44 8.03 -5.63
N TYR A 18 4.01 7.27 -4.62
CA TYR A 18 2.59 6.90 -4.47
C TYR A 18 1.70 8.15 -4.36
N TYR A 19 2.03 9.09 -3.46
CA TYR A 19 1.25 10.31 -3.28
C TYR A 19 1.15 11.13 -4.57
N LYS A 20 2.29 11.35 -5.23
CA LYS A 20 2.38 12.09 -6.49
C LYS A 20 1.54 11.45 -7.59
N LEU A 21 1.70 10.15 -7.83
CA LEU A 21 1.00 9.43 -8.88
C LEU A 21 -0.51 9.36 -8.62
N ILE A 22 -0.93 9.14 -7.37
CA ILE A 22 -2.36 9.14 -7.00
C ILE A 22 -2.99 10.50 -7.32
N ASN A 23 -2.35 11.60 -6.92
CA ASN A 23 -2.84 12.95 -7.23
C ASN A 23 -2.90 13.20 -8.74
N GLN A 24 -1.84 12.86 -9.48
CA GLN A 24 -1.79 13.03 -10.94
C GLN A 24 -2.87 12.21 -11.66
N MET A 25 -3.15 10.99 -11.20
CA MET A 25 -4.19 10.14 -11.80
C MET A 25 -5.59 10.62 -11.42
N ALA A 26 -5.79 11.03 -10.17
CA ALA A 26 -7.07 11.58 -9.71
C ALA A 26 -7.42 12.88 -10.46
N ALA A 27 -6.45 13.78 -10.64
CA ALA A 27 -6.64 15.05 -11.36
C ALA A 27 -7.19 14.86 -12.79
N LYS A 28 -6.86 13.75 -13.46
CA LYS A 28 -7.41 13.40 -14.79
C LYS A 28 -8.92 13.11 -14.76
N ILE A 29 -9.47 12.83 -13.58
CA ILE A 29 -10.89 12.47 -13.37
C ILE A 29 -11.65 13.64 -12.72
N ILE A 30 -11.05 14.31 -11.73
CA ILE A 30 -11.72 15.35 -10.94
C ILE A 30 -11.27 16.79 -11.25
N GLY A 31 -10.34 16.97 -12.20
CA GLY A 31 -9.78 18.25 -12.61
C GLY A 31 -8.45 18.60 -11.93
N GLU A 32 -7.63 19.40 -12.62
CA GLU A 32 -6.25 19.74 -12.19
C GLU A 32 -6.16 20.67 -10.98
N GLN A 33 -7.26 21.34 -10.64
CA GLN A 33 -7.34 22.26 -9.49
C GLN A 33 -7.88 21.56 -8.23
N ALA A 34 -7.98 20.22 -8.23
CA ALA A 34 -8.51 19.43 -7.13
C ALA A 34 -7.58 18.26 -6.77
N ASN A 35 -7.68 17.79 -5.52
CA ASN A 35 -6.94 16.64 -5.01
C ASN A 35 -7.90 15.59 -4.40
N PRO A 36 -7.57 14.30 -4.46
CA PRO A 36 -8.31 13.27 -3.75
C PRO A 36 -8.11 13.40 -2.23
N PRO A 37 -9.08 12.93 -1.42
CA PRO A 37 -8.90 12.80 0.02
C PRO A 37 -7.95 11.64 0.35
N LEU A 38 -6.85 11.92 1.06
CA LEU A 38 -5.82 10.95 1.42
C LEU A 38 -5.46 11.10 2.90
N VAL A 39 -5.23 9.97 3.59
CA VAL A 39 -4.62 9.94 4.93
C VAL A 39 -3.37 9.08 4.89
N ILE A 40 -2.24 9.64 5.28
CA ILE A 40 -0.94 8.94 5.24
C ILE A 40 -0.47 8.66 6.67
N HIS A 41 -0.26 7.38 6.99
CA HIS A 41 0.43 6.96 8.20
C HIS A 41 1.85 6.49 7.82
N SER A 42 2.86 7.26 8.21
CA SER A 42 4.26 6.93 7.91
C SER A 42 4.89 6.16 9.05
N ILE A 43 5.23 4.89 8.82
CA ILE A 43 5.91 4.02 9.78
C ILE A 43 7.43 4.22 9.65
N ASN A 44 8.15 4.26 10.78
CA ASN A 44 9.63 4.27 10.75
C ASN A 44 10.16 2.94 10.17
N ILE A 45 10.97 3.02 9.12
CA ILE A 45 11.56 1.87 8.42
C ILE A 45 12.37 0.93 9.31
N GLU A 46 12.88 1.40 10.46
CA GLU A 46 13.60 0.56 11.42
C GLU A 46 12.81 -0.69 11.82
N LEU A 47 11.48 -0.59 11.92
CA LEU A 47 10.59 -1.73 12.17
C LEU A 47 10.84 -2.89 11.18
N MET A 48 10.99 -2.58 9.89
CA MET A 48 11.23 -3.59 8.86
C MET A 48 12.65 -4.18 8.95
N ARG A 49 13.61 -3.42 9.49
CA ARG A 49 15.00 -3.86 9.67
C ARG A 49 15.17 -4.82 10.84
N GLU A 50 14.27 -4.77 11.82
CA GLU A 50 14.26 -5.73 12.94
C GLU A 50 13.99 -7.16 12.48
N GLN A 51 13.35 -7.35 11.31
CA GLN A 51 12.93 -8.66 10.79
C GLN A 51 12.08 -9.50 11.76
N ASN A 52 11.54 -8.85 12.81
CA ASN A 52 10.64 -9.49 13.76
C ASN A 52 9.23 -9.50 13.19
N ARG A 53 8.79 -10.67 12.73
CA ARG A 53 7.50 -10.82 12.03
C ARG A 53 6.30 -10.44 12.89
N GLU A 54 6.33 -10.76 14.18
CA GLU A 54 5.24 -10.46 15.10
C GLU A 54 5.08 -8.96 15.31
N LYS A 55 6.19 -8.24 15.54
CA LYS A 55 6.17 -6.77 15.67
C LYS A 55 5.70 -6.09 14.39
N ILE A 56 6.18 -6.56 13.24
CA ILE A 56 5.75 -6.00 11.94
C ILE A 56 4.25 -6.21 11.75
N ASN A 57 3.76 -7.44 11.95
CA ASN A 57 2.35 -7.77 11.87
C ASN A 57 1.49 -6.89 12.81
N ALA A 58 1.89 -6.78 14.07
CA ALA A 58 1.19 -5.97 15.07
C ALA A 58 1.14 -4.49 14.67
N LYS A 59 2.26 -3.94 14.19
CA LYS A 59 2.32 -2.53 13.80
C LYS A 59 1.49 -2.23 12.56
N TYR A 60 1.52 -3.08 11.55
CA TYR A 60 0.70 -2.90 10.35
C TYR A 60 -0.79 -3.06 10.66
N LEU A 61 -1.17 -3.95 11.58
CA LEU A 61 -2.54 -4.06 12.06
C LEU A 61 -2.99 -2.79 12.81
N GLU A 62 -2.18 -2.33 13.77
CA GLU A 62 -2.43 -1.09 14.52
C GLU A 62 -2.63 0.11 13.58
N THR A 63 -1.72 0.27 12.61
CA THR A 63 -1.82 1.34 11.62
C THR A 63 -3.06 1.20 10.73
N SER A 64 -3.42 -0.02 10.32
CA SER A 64 -4.61 -0.25 9.48
C SER A 64 -5.90 0.08 10.21
N LEU A 65 -6.02 -0.32 11.48
CA LEU A 65 -7.17 0.01 12.33
C LEU A 65 -7.30 1.53 12.54
N LYS A 66 -6.17 2.22 12.77
CA LYS A 66 -6.16 3.70 12.87
C LYS A 66 -6.63 4.37 11.59
N LEU A 67 -6.21 3.87 10.43
CA LEU A 67 -6.66 4.41 9.13
C LEU A 67 -8.18 4.19 8.94
N GLN A 68 -8.70 3.03 9.34
CA GLN A 68 -10.14 2.75 9.32
C GLN A 68 -10.90 3.71 10.25
N GLU A 69 -10.41 3.92 11.47
CA GLU A 69 -11.04 4.80 12.47
C GLU A 69 -11.14 6.26 11.99
N VAL A 70 -10.12 6.76 11.29
CA VAL A 70 -10.13 8.13 10.72
C VAL A 70 -10.89 8.24 9.39
N GLY A 71 -11.60 7.19 8.99
CA GLY A 71 -12.52 7.20 7.85
C GLY A 71 -11.90 6.87 6.50
N ALA A 72 -10.75 6.17 6.46
CA ALA A 72 -10.30 5.56 5.22
C ALA A 72 -11.27 4.44 4.80
N GLU A 73 -11.60 4.36 3.52
CA GLU A 73 -12.49 3.34 2.95
C GLU A 73 -11.73 2.22 2.23
N ALA A 74 -10.42 2.40 2.01
CA ALA A 74 -9.49 1.41 1.51
C ALA A 74 -8.06 1.75 1.96
N ILE A 75 -7.17 0.75 1.97
CA ILE A 75 -5.76 0.91 2.35
C ILE A 75 -4.85 0.52 1.18
N VAL A 76 -3.80 1.31 0.96
CA VAL A 76 -2.63 0.93 0.16
C VAL A 76 -1.39 0.86 1.04
N ILE A 77 -0.54 -0.16 0.82
CA ILE A 77 0.79 -0.24 1.40
C ILE A 77 1.78 0.27 0.35
N CYS A 78 2.48 1.37 0.65
CA CYS A 78 3.35 2.07 -0.31
C CYS A 78 4.73 1.40 -0.50
N ALA A 79 4.78 0.06 -0.47
CA ALA A 79 6.00 -0.75 -0.61
C ALA A 79 5.67 -2.21 -0.92
N ASN A 80 6.60 -2.94 -1.56
CA ASN A 80 6.36 -4.35 -1.97
C ASN A 80 6.45 -5.31 -0.77
N THR A 81 7.62 -5.42 -0.15
CA THR A 81 7.89 -6.42 0.91
C THR A 81 6.88 -6.45 2.05
N PRO A 82 6.36 -5.31 2.57
CA PRO A 82 5.42 -5.37 3.67
C PRO A 82 4.05 -5.97 3.32
N HIS A 83 3.73 -6.20 2.04
CA HIS A 83 2.55 -6.99 1.66
C HIS A 83 2.56 -8.40 2.25
N MET A 84 3.71 -8.89 2.72
CA MET A 84 3.80 -10.11 3.49
C MET A 84 2.81 -10.14 4.68
N VAL A 85 2.43 -9.00 5.27
CA VAL A 85 1.49 -8.92 6.40
C VAL A 85 0.03 -9.12 6.00
N TYR A 86 -0.30 -9.15 4.70
CA TYR A 86 -1.67 -9.10 4.20
C TYR A 86 -2.58 -10.16 4.82
N ASP A 87 -2.16 -11.44 4.79
CA ASP A 87 -2.94 -12.55 5.34
C ASP A 87 -3.17 -12.43 6.86
N PHE A 88 -2.29 -11.71 7.55
CA PHE A 88 -2.45 -11.43 8.97
C PHE A 88 -3.40 -10.26 9.23
N VAL A 89 -3.30 -9.18 8.44
CA VAL A 89 -4.01 -7.92 8.69
C VAL A 89 -5.40 -7.89 8.08
N GLN A 90 -5.56 -8.26 6.80
CA GLN A 90 -6.82 -8.14 6.08
C GLN A 90 -8.02 -8.78 6.79
N PRO A 91 -7.91 -9.98 7.40
CA PRO A 91 -9.04 -10.59 8.11
C PRO A 91 -9.45 -9.88 9.41
N LYS A 92 -8.67 -8.91 9.88
CA LYS A 92 -8.85 -8.21 11.17
C LYS A 92 -9.28 -6.75 11.01
N ILE A 93 -9.55 -6.32 9.79
CA ILE A 93 -10.04 -4.98 9.45
C ILE A 93 -11.26 -5.10 8.53
N GLU A 94 -12.08 -4.06 8.48
CA GLU A 94 -13.35 -4.06 7.73
C GLU A 94 -13.21 -3.48 6.33
N ILE A 95 -12.14 -2.71 6.08
CA ILE A 95 -11.86 -2.08 4.79
C ILE A 95 -10.83 -2.88 3.97
N PRO A 96 -10.90 -2.85 2.64
CA PRO A 96 -9.97 -3.60 1.80
C PRO A 96 -8.58 -2.99 1.78
N ILE A 97 -7.55 -3.83 1.90
CA ILE A 97 -6.19 -3.54 1.45
C ILE A 97 -6.11 -3.85 -0.04
N LEU A 98 -5.75 -2.85 -0.83
CA LEU A 98 -5.53 -2.97 -2.27
C LEU A 98 -4.15 -3.60 -2.50
N HIS A 99 -4.12 -4.92 -2.66
CA HIS A 99 -2.88 -5.69 -2.77
C HIS A 99 -2.12 -5.37 -4.07
N ILE A 100 -0.83 -5.01 -3.96
CA ILE A 100 -0.02 -4.60 -5.12
C ILE A 100 0.09 -5.70 -6.20
N ALA A 101 0.22 -6.96 -5.79
CA ALA A 101 0.33 -8.07 -6.75
C ALA A 101 -0.95 -8.28 -7.56
N ASP A 102 -2.13 -7.99 -6.98
CA ASP A 102 -3.40 -8.08 -7.71
C ASP A 102 -3.47 -6.99 -8.77
N ALA A 103 -3.04 -5.77 -8.44
CA ALA A 103 -2.97 -4.67 -9.39
C ALA A 103 -1.99 -4.99 -10.53
N THR A 104 -0.80 -5.50 -10.23
CA THR A 104 0.18 -5.92 -11.22
C THR A 104 -0.34 -7.07 -12.09
N GLY A 105 -0.95 -8.09 -11.49
CA GLY A 105 -1.51 -9.24 -12.21
C GLY A 105 -2.66 -8.86 -13.15
N LYS A 106 -3.54 -7.95 -12.71
CA LYS A 106 -4.60 -7.38 -13.55
C LYS A 106 -4.03 -6.67 -14.77
N GLU A 107 -2.99 -5.85 -14.59
CA GLU A 107 -2.38 -5.12 -15.69
C GLU A 107 -1.61 -6.03 -16.65
N ALA A 108 -0.89 -7.03 -16.13
CA ALA A 108 -0.22 -8.03 -16.96
C ALA A 108 -1.22 -8.80 -17.84
N LYS A 109 -2.36 -9.19 -17.27
CA LYS A 109 -3.45 -9.84 -18.01
C LYS A 109 -4.02 -8.91 -19.08
N ARG A 110 -4.21 -7.63 -18.77
CA ARG A 110 -4.68 -6.60 -19.72
C ARG A 110 -3.73 -6.47 -20.92
N LEU A 111 -2.43 -6.58 -20.68
CA LEU A 111 -1.38 -6.54 -21.70
C LEU A 111 -1.17 -7.89 -22.44
N GLY A 112 -1.91 -8.95 -22.08
CA GLY A 112 -1.76 -10.27 -22.68
C GLY A 112 -0.47 -11.00 -22.29
N LEU A 113 0.22 -10.55 -21.23
CA LEU A 113 1.46 -11.14 -20.75
C LEU A 113 1.17 -12.39 -19.92
N LYS A 114 1.78 -13.52 -20.29
CA LYS A 114 1.64 -14.81 -19.58
C LYS A 114 2.81 -15.14 -18.66
N THR A 115 3.96 -14.51 -18.90
CA THR A 115 5.19 -14.72 -18.14
C THR A 115 5.80 -13.36 -17.84
N LEU A 116 6.12 -13.10 -16.57
CA LEU A 116 6.73 -11.85 -16.10
C LEU A 116 8.06 -12.17 -15.42
N GLY A 117 9.05 -11.30 -15.63
CA GLY A 117 10.25 -11.29 -14.79
C GLY A 117 9.96 -10.58 -13.47
N LEU A 118 10.36 -11.18 -12.35
CA LEU A 118 10.25 -10.58 -11.02
C LEU A 118 11.63 -10.09 -10.57
N LEU A 119 11.75 -8.76 -10.40
CA LEU A 119 12.93 -8.13 -9.82
C LEU A 119 12.54 -7.47 -8.50
N GLY A 120 13.37 -7.64 -7.48
CA GLY A 120 13.11 -7.09 -6.16
C GLY A 120 14.24 -7.38 -5.18
N ASN A 121 14.01 -7.05 -3.90
CA ASN A 121 14.90 -7.53 -2.85
C ASN A 121 14.69 -9.03 -2.61
N LYS A 122 15.64 -9.65 -1.90
CA LYS A 122 15.62 -11.08 -1.58
C LYS A 122 14.28 -11.56 -0.96
N PRO A 123 13.68 -10.86 0.03
CA PRO A 123 12.36 -11.24 0.57
C PRO A 123 11.18 -11.17 -0.40
N THR A 124 11.28 -10.43 -1.50
CA THR A 124 10.20 -10.34 -2.51
C THR A 124 10.32 -11.44 -3.56
N MET A 125 11.53 -11.94 -3.81
CA MET A 125 11.82 -12.90 -4.87
C MET A 125 11.87 -14.36 -4.41
N MET A 126 11.94 -14.61 -3.09
CA MET A 126 11.99 -15.94 -2.47
C MET A 126 10.75 -16.18 -1.64
#